data_AF-A0A453DTI9-F1
#
_entry.id   AF-A0A453DTI9-F1
#
_cell.length_a   1.000
_cell.length_b   1.000
_cell.length_c   1.000
_cell.angle_alpha   90.00
_cell.angle_beta   90.00
_cell.angle_gamma   90.00
#
_symmetry.space_group_name_H-M   'P 1'
#
loop_
_entity.id
_entity.type
_entity.pdbx_description
1 polymer ?
#
loop_
_entity_poly.entity_id
_entity_poly.type
_entity_poly.pdbx_seq_one_letter_code
_entity_poly.pdbx_strand_id
1 'polypeptide(L)'
;MGTTRVTLTFSLSANLESLFTWNTKQVFAFVTAEYETAKNSLNQVSLWDSIIPDKDQANVQVEVKSKYPLIDQGTSLRGKKVQLVLHWHIMPNAG
;
A
#
# COMPACT_ATOMS: atom_id res chain seq x y z
N MET A 1 -15.37 3.55 -25.94
CA MET A 1 -14.33 3.95 -24.96
C MET A 1 -14.16 2.78 -23.99
N GLY A 2 -12.96 2.20 -23.93
CA GLY A 2 -12.73 0.97 -23.17
C GLY A 2 -12.08 1.26 -21.81
N THR A 3 -12.62 0.69 -20.74
CA THR A 3 -11.99 0.69 -19.43
C THR A 3 -10.81 -0.29 -19.43
N THR A 4 -9.60 0.19 -19.19
CA THR A 4 -8.43 -0.68 -19.06
C THR A 4 -8.24 -1.06 -17.60
N ARG A 5 -8.03 -2.36 -17.33
CA ARG A 5 -7.73 -2.90 -16.01
C ARG A 5 -6.29 -3.39 -16.01
N VAL A 6 -5.48 -2.88 -15.09
CA VAL A 6 -4.09 -3.33 -14.91
C VAL A 6 -3.95 -3.96 -13.54
N THR A 7 -3.39 -5.16 -13.48
CA THR A 7 -3.00 -5.82 -12.23
C THR A 7 -1.51 -5.55 -11.99
N LEU A 8 -1.18 -5.07 -10.80
CA LEU A 8 0.19 -4.88 -10.36
C LEU A 8 0.62 -6.05 -9.50
N THR A 9 1.83 -6.54 -9.73
CA THR A 9 2.51 -7.45 -8.81
C THR A 9 3.76 -6.76 -8.31
N PHE A 10 3.96 -6.74 -7.00
CA PHE A 10 5.15 -6.16 -6.38
C PHE A 10 5.58 -6.99 -5.16
N SER A 11 6.86 -6.93 -4.84
CA SER A 11 7.41 -7.50 -3.61
C SER A 11 7.69 -6.37 -2.63
N LEU A 12 7.19 -6.49 -1.41
CA LEU A 12 7.46 -5.56 -0.31
C LEU A 12 8.40 -6.23 0.68
N SER A 13 9.49 -5.54 1.01
CA SER A 13 10.38 -5.87 2.13
C SER A 13 10.52 -4.63 3.00
N ALA A 14 10.05 -4.70 4.25
CA ALA A 14 10.05 -3.59 5.19
C ALA A 14 10.33 -4.09 6.61
N ASN A 15 11.34 -3.50 7.25
CA ASN A 15 11.57 -3.70 8.68
C ASN A 15 10.87 -2.56 9.45
N LEU A 16 9.80 -2.92 10.16
CA LEU A 16 8.98 -2.01 10.95
C LEU A 16 9.19 -2.21 12.46
N GLU A 17 10.21 -2.98 12.87
CA GLU A 17 10.47 -3.31 14.27
C GLU A 17 10.67 -2.06 15.14
N SER A 18 11.26 -1.01 14.57
CA SER A 18 11.50 0.26 15.27
C SER A 18 10.23 1.00 15.67
N LEU A 19 9.07 0.65 15.09
CA LEU A 19 7.77 1.22 15.45
C LEU A 19 7.18 0.60 16.73
N PHE A 20 7.72 -0.55 17.17
CA PHE A 20 7.28 -1.23 18.38
C PHE A 20 8.07 -0.74 19.59
N THR A 21 7.37 -0.02 20.46
CA THR A 21 7.87 0.43 21.77
C THR A 21 7.08 -0.26 22.88
N TRP A 22 7.42 0.03 24.14
CA TRP A 22 6.66 -0.46 25.31
C TRP A 22 5.16 -0.09 25.28
N ASN A 23 4.79 0.97 24.55
CA ASN A 23 3.41 1.43 24.44
C ASN A 23 2.72 1.03 23.12
N THR A 24 3.39 0.31 22.21
CA THR A 24 2.79 -0.06 20.93
C THR A 24 1.98 -1.35 21.07
N LYS A 25 0.67 -1.29 20.80
CA LYS A 25 -0.21 -2.46 20.78
C LYS A 25 -0.14 -3.21 19.46
N GLN A 26 -0.23 -2.48 18.35
CA GLN A 26 -0.21 -3.01 16.99
C GLN A 26 0.09 -1.88 16.01
N VAL A 27 0.61 -2.24 14.84
CA VAL A 27 0.83 -1.31 13.72
C VAL A 27 -0.08 -1.72 12.57
N PHE A 28 -0.87 -0.79 12.04
CA PHE A 28 -1.59 -1.01 10.79
C PHE A 28 -0.77 -0.42 9.64
N ALA A 29 -0.31 -1.28 8.73
CA ALA A 29 0.50 -0.89 7.58
C ALA A 29 -0.28 -1.13 6.30
N PHE A 30 -0.17 -0.23 5.33
CA PHE A 30 -0.82 -0.38 4.04
C PHE A 30 0.00 0.29 2.93
N VAL A 31 -0.06 -0.27 1.72
CA VAL A 31 0.63 0.24 0.54
C VAL A 31 -0.39 0.82 -0.42
N THR A 32 -0.14 2.04 -0.90
CA THR A 32 -0.95 2.67 -1.93
C THR A 32 -0.18 2.86 -3.22
N ALA A 33 -0.86 2.67 -4.35
CA ALA A 33 -0.44 3.18 -5.65
C ALA A 33 -0.98 4.60 -5.83
N GLU A 34 -0.07 5.54 -6.01
CA GLU A 34 -0.36 6.93 -6.33
C GLU A 34 0.02 7.22 -7.78
N TYR A 35 -0.91 7.76 -8.55
CA TYR A 35 -0.70 8.08 -9.97
C TYR A 35 -1.59 9.22 -10.44
N GLU A 36 -1.13 9.93 -11.46
CA GLU A 36 -1.84 11.06 -12.05
C GLU A 36 -2.51 10.64 -13.36
N THR A 37 -3.71 11.17 -13.61
CA THR A 37 -4.44 11.01 -14.88
C THR A 37 -4.83 12.37 -15.43
N ALA A 38 -5.21 12.42 -16.71
CA ALA A 38 -5.66 13.67 -17.33
C ALA A 38 -6.91 14.27 -16.64
N LYS A 39 -7.69 13.45 -15.92
CA LYS A 39 -8.89 13.88 -15.19
C LYS A 39 -8.61 14.24 -13.74
N ASN A 40 -7.65 13.58 -13.09
CA ASN A 40 -7.37 13.73 -11.66
C ASN A 40 -5.87 13.89 -11.43
N SER A 41 -5.49 14.98 -10.75
CA SER A 41 -4.10 15.28 -10.38
C SER A 41 -3.51 14.30 -9.36
N LEU A 42 -4.34 13.58 -8.60
CA LEU A 42 -3.90 12.52 -7.69
C LEU A 42 -4.97 11.43 -7.60
N ASN A 43 -4.61 10.22 -7.98
CA ASN A 43 -5.41 9.01 -7.74
C ASN A 43 -4.62 8.11 -6.79
N GLN A 44 -5.27 7.65 -5.72
CA GLN A 44 -4.66 6.78 -4.73
C GLN A 44 -5.49 5.50 -4.58
N VAL A 45 -4.84 4.34 -4.70
CA VAL A 45 -5.49 3.04 -4.59
C VAL A 45 -4.72 2.17 -3.60
N SER A 46 -5.40 1.66 -2.57
CA SER A 46 -4.80 0.69 -1.64
C SER A 46 -4.57 -0.65 -2.34
N LEU A 47 -3.34 -1.14 -2.31
CA LEU A 47 -2.92 -2.40 -2.94
C LEU A 47 -2.81 -3.56 -1.94
N TRP A 48 -2.43 -3.24 -0.71
CA TRP A 48 -2.17 -4.18 0.37
C TRP A 48 -2.35 -3.48 1.71
N ASP A 49 -2.85 -4.22 2.68
CA ASP A 49 -2.98 -3.80 4.06
C ASP A 49 -2.74 -5.00 4.99
N SER A 50 -2.16 -4.73 6.16
CA SER A 50 -1.96 -5.74 7.20
C SER A 50 -1.91 -5.09 8.59
N ILE A 51 -2.38 -5.85 9.57
CA ILE A 51 -2.22 -5.52 10.99
C ILE A 51 -1.05 -6.35 11.51
N ILE A 52 -0.01 -5.66 11.99
CA ILE A 52 1.18 -6.25 12.60
C ILE A 52 0.98 -6.17 14.11
N PRO A 53 0.74 -7.31 14.79
CA PRO A 53 0.36 -7.30 16.20
C PRO A 53 1.53 -7.13 17.15
N ASP A 54 2.76 -7.50 16.75
CA ASP A 54 3.93 -7.47 17.62
C ASP A 54 5.23 -7.28 16.83
N LYS A 55 6.33 -7.08 17.57
CA LYS A 55 7.66 -6.82 17.01
C LYS A 55 8.24 -8.02 16.23
N ASP A 56 7.96 -9.25 16.65
CA ASP A 56 8.50 -10.44 16.01
C ASP A 56 7.92 -10.63 14.59
N GLN A 57 6.74 -10.05 14.35
CA GLN A 57 6.06 -10.02 13.05
C GLN A 57 6.33 -8.73 12.25
N ALA A 58 7.18 -7.82 12.74
CA ALA A 58 7.38 -6.51 12.13
C ALA A 58 8.37 -6.50 10.95
N ASN A 59 9.04 -7.63 10.68
CA ASN A 59 9.80 -7.82 9.45
C ASN A 59 8.88 -8.39 8.35
N VAL A 60 8.33 -7.49 7.54
CA VAL A 60 7.34 -7.84 6.51
C VAL A 60 8.06 -8.15 5.20
N GLN A 61 7.86 -9.37 4.69
CA GLN A 61 8.31 -9.79 3.37
C GLN A 61 7.16 -10.49 2.66
N VAL A 62 6.54 -9.79 1.71
CA VAL A 62 5.34 -10.28 1.01
C VAL A 62 5.43 -10.03 -0.49
N GLU A 63 4.99 -11.02 -1.26
CA GLU A 63 4.67 -10.83 -2.68
C GLU A 63 3.18 -10.52 -2.79
N VAL A 64 2.89 -9.29 -3.22
CA VAL A 64 1.53 -8.79 -3.33
C VAL A 64 1.13 -8.77 -4.80
N LYS A 65 0.06 -9.50 -5.10
CA LYS A 65 -0.73 -9.28 -6.30
C LYS A 65 -1.86 -8.32 -5.93
N SER A 66 -1.89 -7.14 -6.55
CA SER A 66 -2.85 -6.08 -6.24
C SER A 66 -4.27 -6.63 -6.24
N LYS A 67 -4.95 -6.54 -5.08
CA LYS A 67 -6.33 -7.04 -4.93
C LYS A 67 -7.31 -6.29 -5.84
N TYR A 68 -7.03 -5.01 -6.12
CA TYR A 68 -7.84 -4.17 -6.98
C TYR A 68 -7.09 -3.82 -8.27
N PRO A 69 -7.70 -4.01 -9.45
CA PRO A 69 -7.11 -3.52 -10.67
C PRO A 69 -7.07 -1.99 -10.63
N LEU A 70 -5.98 -1.41 -11.10
CA LEU A 70 -5.97 0.02 -11.38
C LEU A 70 -6.91 0.27 -12.55
N ILE A 71 -7.95 1.08 -12.30
CA ILE A 71 -8.97 1.44 -13.28
C ILE A 71 -8.66 2.84 -13.77
N ASP A 72 -8.44 2.97 -15.07
CA ASP A 72 -8.36 4.28 -15.74
C ASP A 72 -9.44 4.38 -16.82
N GLN A 73 -10.10 5.54 -16.87
CA GLN A 73 -11.08 5.88 -17.89
C GLN A 73 -10.37 6.57 -19.06
N GLY A 74 -9.58 5.82 -19.85
CA GLY A 74 -8.79 6.39 -20.94
C GLY A 74 -7.75 5.46 -21.55
N THR A 75 -6.84 6.05 -22.33
CA THR A 75 -5.89 5.37 -23.23
C THR A 75 -4.62 4.86 -22.55
N SER A 76 -4.72 4.38 -21.31
CA SER A 76 -3.75 3.53 -20.60
C SER A 76 -2.92 4.20 -19.51
N LEU A 77 -2.83 3.48 -18.38
CA LEU A 77 -1.81 3.65 -17.33
C LEU A 77 -0.39 3.29 -17.84
N ARG A 78 -0.27 2.71 -19.04
CA ARG A 78 1.01 2.33 -19.64
C ARG A 78 1.84 3.57 -19.93
N GLY A 79 3.04 3.63 -19.36
CA GLY A 79 3.93 4.78 -19.46
C GLY A 79 3.63 5.90 -18.46
N LYS A 80 2.65 5.73 -17.57
CA LYS A 80 2.45 6.64 -16.43
C LYS A 80 3.34 6.21 -15.27
N LYS A 81 3.87 7.21 -14.56
CA LYS A 81 4.61 6.97 -13.33
C LYS A 81 3.59 6.59 -12.24
N VAL A 82 3.75 5.40 -11.68
CA VAL A 82 3.03 4.94 -10.50
C VAL A 82 4.02 4.94 -9.34
N GLN A 83 3.65 5.60 -8.25
CA GLN A 83 4.43 5.64 -7.01
C GLN A 83 3.81 4.68 -6.01
N LEU A 84 4.60 3.77 -5.45
CA LEU A 84 4.17 2.91 -4.36
C LEU A 84 4.60 3.55 -3.05
N VAL A 85 3.65 3.82 -2.16
CA VAL A 85 3.89 4.47 -0.88
C VAL A 85 3.44 3.54 0.25
N LEU A 86 4.34 3.24 1.18
CA LEU A 86 4.02 2.52 2.40
C LEU A 86 3.61 3.53 3.48
N HIS A 87 2.40 3.36 4.00
CA HIS A 87 1.88 4.10 5.14
C HIS A 87 1.75 3.18 6.34
N TRP A 88 1.88 3.73 7.54
CA TRP A 88 1.68 2.99 8.79
C TRP A 88 1.08 3.86 9.89
N HIS A 89 0.23 3.24 10.70
CA HIS A 89 -0.43 3.86 11.85
C HIS A 89 -0.10 3.04 13.10
N ILE A 90 0.49 3.69 14.12
CA ILE A 90 0.81 3.07 15.40
C ILE A 90 -0.43 3.16 16.30
N MET A 91 -0.92 2.03 16.79
CA MET A 91 -1.98 1.98 17.78
C MET A 91 -1.36 1.74 19.16
N PRO A 92 -1.51 2.67 20.10
CA PRO A 92 -0.96 2.50 21.44
C PRO A 92 -1.82 1.52 22.27
N ASN A 93 -1.24 1.01 23.36
CA ASN A 93 -2.02 0.35 24.40
C ASN A 93 -2.92 1.41 25.07
N ALA A 94 -4.23 1.30 24.86
CA ALA A 94 -5.19 2.08 25.63
C ALA A 94 -5.20 1.52 27.06
N GLY A 95 -4.81 2.35 28.03
CA GLY A 95 -4.93 2.07 29.45
C GLY A 95 -6.35 2.23 29.97
#